data_AF-A0A652L6W8-F1
#
_entry.id   AF-A0A652L6W8-F1
#
_cell.length_a   1.000
_cell.length_b   1.000
_cell.length_c   1.000
_cell.angle_alpha   90.00
_cell.angle_beta   90.00
_cell.angle_gamma   90.00
#
_symmetry.space_group_name_H-M   'P 1'
#
loop_
_entity.id
_entity.type
_entity.pdbx_description
1 polymer ?
#
loop_
_entity_poly.entity_id
_entity_poly.type
_entity_poly.pdbx_seq_one_letter_code
_entity_poly.pdbx_strand_id
1 'polypeptide(L)'
;MSRTSTRQLEVQESAAHRAELKNAVLTFLALASQVEKAALARSGGGGAVTDAVLDQFVDDLWAAYAEIGLAARGEPLRGAAYCFAARLTEAVRGGTSHGPVLRVSQAQFFDVAYDDMWPGRRRPAGDGAAVRAPAPRAVP
;
A
#
# COMPACT_ATOMS: atom_id res chain seq x y z
N MET A 1 14.36 10.09 -38.98
CA MET A 1 13.70 10.25 -37.67
C MET A 1 14.45 9.42 -36.65
N SER A 2 14.93 10.08 -35.60
CA SER A 2 16.12 9.67 -34.84
C SER A 2 15.75 8.87 -33.58
N ARG A 3 16.48 7.77 -33.32
CA ARG A 3 16.39 6.93 -32.10
C ARG A 3 16.47 7.72 -30.77
N THR A 4 17.06 8.91 -30.81
CA THR A 4 17.12 9.83 -29.66
C THR A 4 15.74 10.39 -29.29
N SER A 5 14.89 10.66 -30.27
CA SER A 5 13.54 11.22 -30.06
C SER A 5 12.59 10.19 -29.44
N THR A 6 12.72 8.92 -29.79
CA THR A 6 11.89 7.84 -29.22
C THR A 6 12.24 7.59 -27.76
N ARG A 7 13.55 7.56 -27.41
CA ARG A 7 13.99 7.43 -26.01
C ARG A 7 13.55 8.60 -25.13
N GLN A 8 13.53 9.81 -25.67
CA GLN A 8 13.10 10.99 -24.91
C GLN A 8 11.59 10.95 -24.58
N LEU A 9 10.76 10.49 -25.52
CA LEU A 9 9.33 10.28 -25.29
C LEU A 9 9.08 9.20 -24.23
N GLU A 10 9.76 8.05 -24.34
CA GLU A 10 9.65 6.96 -23.35
C GLU A 10 9.99 7.43 -21.92
N VAL A 11 10.99 8.30 -21.77
CA VAL A 11 11.37 8.89 -20.47
C VAL A 11 10.29 9.83 -19.95
N GLN A 12 9.68 10.65 -20.80
CA GLN A 12 8.61 11.58 -20.41
C GLN A 12 7.34 10.82 -20.02
N GLU A 13 6.92 9.84 -20.80
CA GLU A 13 5.77 8.98 -20.49
C GLU A 13 5.99 8.23 -19.17
N SER A 14 7.20 7.70 -18.95
CA SER A 14 7.55 7.05 -17.69
C SER A 14 7.53 8.01 -16.51
N ALA A 15 7.92 9.28 -16.70
CA ALA A 15 7.88 10.29 -15.65
C ALA A 15 6.45 10.74 -15.32
N ALA A 16 5.62 10.96 -16.33
CA ALA A 16 4.20 11.29 -16.17
C ALA A 16 3.48 10.16 -15.42
N HIS A 17 3.68 8.92 -15.86
CA HIS A 17 3.13 7.74 -15.20
C HIS A 17 3.52 7.63 -13.73
N ARG A 18 4.81 7.82 -13.39
CA ARG A 18 5.24 7.83 -11.98
C ARG A 18 4.58 8.94 -11.16
N ALA A 19 4.33 10.11 -11.76
CA ALA A 19 3.66 11.21 -11.09
C ALA A 19 2.17 10.89 -10.82
N GLU A 20 1.48 10.31 -11.79
CA GLU A 20 0.10 9.83 -11.64
C GLU A 20 -0.01 8.77 -10.53
N LEU A 21 0.86 7.76 -10.59
CA LEU A 21 0.91 6.70 -9.59
C LEU A 21 1.18 7.25 -8.18
N LYS A 22 2.16 8.15 -8.06
CA LYS A 22 2.48 8.81 -6.79
C LYS A 22 1.27 9.56 -6.24
N ASN A 23 0.55 10.30 -7.08
CA ASN A 23 -0.63 11.03 -6.65
C ASN A 23 -1.73 10.09 -6.17
N ALA A 24 -2.02 9.01 -6.91
CA ALA A 24 -2.99 7.99 -6.50
C ALA A 24 -2.63 7.36 -5.14
N VAL A 25 -1.36 6.98 -4.96
CA VAL A 25 -0.84 6.41 -3.69
C VAL A 25 -0.97 7.41 -2.53
N LEU A 26 -0.64 8.68 -2.74
CA LEU A 26 -0.73 9.70 -1.69
C LEU A 26 -2.18 9.99 -1.30
N THR A 27 -3.10 10.06 -2.27
CA THR A 27 -4.53 10.22 -2.00
C THR A 27 -5.08 9.04 -1.20
N PHE A 28 -4.74 7.83 -1.62
CA PHE A 28 -5.13 6.62 -0.90
C PHE A 28 -4.58 6.59 0.53
N LEU A 29 -3.32 6.98 0.75
CA LEU A 29 -2.73 7.05 2.09
C LEU A 29 -3.38 8.10 2.99
N ALA A 30 -3.75 9.26 2.43
CA ALA A 30 -4.47 10.29 3.17
C ALA A 30 -5.82 9.77 3.68
N LEU A 31 -6.59 9.10 2.83
CA LEU A 31 -7.87 8.49 3.19
C LEU A 31 -7.70 7.31 4.15
N ALA A 32 -6.73 6.43 3.91
CA ALA A 32 -6.40 5.33 4.81
C ALA A 32 -6.07 5.82 6.23
N SER A 33 -5.33 6.92 6.35
CA SER A 33 -5.04 7.54 7.66
C SER A 33 -6.29 8.12 8.33
N GLN A 34 -7.20 8.72 7.57
CA GLN A 34 -8.47 9.23 8.11
C GLN A 34 -9.34 8.09 8.63
N VAL A 35 -9.46 7.00 7.86
CA VAL A 35 -10.18 5.79 8.26
C VAL A 35 -9.58 5.18 9.54
N GLU A 36 -8.25 5.02 9.60
CA GLU A 36 -7.57 4.48 10.79
C GLU A 36 -7.83 5.34 12.04
N LYS A 37 -7.72 6.66 11.91
CA LYS A 37 -8.00 7.60 13.02
C LYS A 37 -9.45 7.53 13.48
N ALA A 38 -10.39 7.47 12.55
CA ALA A 38 -11.81 7.41 12.84
C ALA A 38 -12.19 6.09 13.53
N ALA A 39 -11.60 4.97 13.09
CA ALA A 39 -11.75 3.67 13.75
C ALA A 39 -11.22 3.69 15.21
N LEU A 40 -10.06 4.30 15.45
CA LEU A 40 -9.48 4.45 16.79
C LEU A 40 -10.36 5.33 17.69
N ALA A 41 -10.87 6.46 17.17
CA ALA A 41 -11.75 7.37 17.91
C ALA A 41 -13.06 6.69 18.35
N ARG A 42 -13.65 5.86 17.47
CA ARG A 42 -14.84 5.04 17.77
C ARG A 42 -14.58 4.06 18.93
N SER A 43 -13.42 3.39 18.94
CA SER A 43 -13.08 2.41 19.97
C SER A 43 -12.76 3.02 21.35
N GLY A 44 -12.35 4.29 21.40
CA GLY A 44 -11.90 4.96 22.61
C GLY A 44 -12.98 5.62 23.47
N GLY A 45 -14.26 5.51 23.11
CA GLY A 45 -15.38 6.10 23.87
C GLY A 45 -15.43 7.64 23.89
N GLY A 46 -14.50 8.31 23.20
CA GLY A 46 -14.32 9.76 23.18
C GLY A 46 -14.94 10.46 21.96
N GLY A 47 -16.20 10.18 21.64
CA GLY A 47 -17.06 11.07 20.84
C GLY A 47 -16.91 11.12 19.30
N ALA A 48 -18.10 11.06 18.65
CA ALA A 48 -18.58 11.89 17.53
C ALA A 48 -18.15 11.66 16.07
N VAL A 49 -17.47 10.56 15.69
CA VAL A 49 -17.58 10.15 14.28
C VAL A 49 -18.87 9.37 14.12
N THR A 50 -19.84 9.94 13.40
CA THR A 50 -21.09 9.25 13.11
C THR A 50 -20.82 8.07 12.19
N ASP A 51 -21.66 7.04 12.28
CA ASP A 51 -21.59 5.89 11.38
C ASP A 51 -21.59 6.34 9.90
N ALA A 52 -22.39 7.35 9.56
CA ALA A 52 -22.45 7.92 8.21
C ALA A 52 -21.13 8.54 7.72
N VAL A 53 -20.35 9.19 8.60
CA VAL A 53 -19.04 9.75 8.22
C VAL A 53 -18.00 8.63 8.05
N LEU A 54 -18.08 7.58 8.86
CA LEU A 54 -17.22 6.40 8.70
C LEU A 54 -17.52 5.69 7.37
N ASP A 55 -18.79 5.52 7.03
CA ASP A 55 -19.20 4.90 5.77
C ASP A 55 -18.69 5.72 4.58
N GLN A 56 -18.79 7.06 4.63
CA GLN A 56 -18.23 7.92 3.59
C GLN A 56 -16.71 7.76 3.45
N PHE A 57 -15.96 7.70 4.56
CA PHE A 57 -14.51 7.49 4.48
C PHE A 57 -14.15 6.13 3.89
N VAL A 58 -14.96 5.09 4.16
CA VAL A 58 -14.79 3.77 3.56
C VAL A 58 -15.07 3.83 2.05
N ASP A 59 -16.13 4.50 1.63
CA ASP A 59 -16.46 4.67 0.21
C ASP A 59 -15.35 5.45 -0.54
N ASP A 60 -14.88 6.55 0.05
CA ASP A 60 -13.78 7.35 -0.50
C ASP A 60 -12.48 6.53 -0.60
N LEU A 61 -12.18 5.70 0.41
CA LEU A 61 -11.03 4.79 0.40
C LEU A 61 -11.13 3.79 -0.76
N TRP A 62 -12.30 3.23 -1.02
CA TRP A 62 -12.52 2.31 -2.14
C TRP A 62 -12.43 3.02 -3.50
N ALA A 63 -12.89 4.27 -3.59
CA ALA A 63 -12.68 5.10 -4.78
C ALA A 63 -11.19 5.36 -5.04
N ALA A 64 -10.42 5.69 -4.00
CA ALA A 64 -8.97 5.88 -4.13
C ALA A 64 -8.21 4.58 -4.47
N TYR A 65 -8.70 3.42 -4.01
CA TYR A 65 -8.19 2.13 -4.46
C TYR A 65 -8.41 1.92 -5.96
N ALA A 66 -9.58 2.30 -6.49
CA ALA A 66 -9.86 2.17 -7.92
C ALA A 66 -8.89 3.04 -8.75
N GLU A 67 -8.54 4.24 -8.27
CA GLU A 67 -7.51 5.09 -8.89
C GLU A 67 -6.12 4.45 -8.89
N ILE A 68 -5.74 3.75 -7.81
CA ILE A 68 -4.53 2.91 -7.82
C ILE A 68 -4.65 1.80 -8.86
N GLY A 69 -5.82 1.17 -8.99
CA GLY A 69 -6.10 0.16 -10.01
C GLY A 69 -5.82 0.65 -11.43
N LEU A 70 -6.25 1.87 -11.74
CA LEU A 70 -6.05 2.54 -13.02
C LEU A 70 -4.59 2.97 -13.23
N ALA A 71 -3.95 3.52 -12.19
CA ALA A 71 -2.59 4.03 -12.28
C ALA A 71 -1.51 2.94 -12.19
N ALA A 72 -1.77 1.80 -11.55
CA ALA A 72 -0.79 0.73 -11.39
C ALA A 72 -0.63 -0.08 -12.68
N ARG A 73 0.61 -0.41 -13.04
CA ARG A 73 0.94 -1.30 -14.18
C ARG A 73 0.91 -2.78 -13.83
N GLY A 74 0.92 -3.13 -12.55
CA GLY A 74 1.08 -4.50 -12.08
C GLY A 74 0.08 -4.91 -10.99
N GLU A 75 -0.24 -6.20 -10.97
CA GLU A 75 -1.08 -6.83 -9.95
C GLU A 75 -0.55 -6.75 -8.51
N PRO A 76 0.78 -6.76 -8.24
CA PRO A 76 1.26 -6.70 -6.86
C PRO A 76 0.74 -5.49 -6.09
N LEU A 77 0.78 -4.30 -6.70
CA LEU A 77 0.34 -3.06 -6.03
C LEU A 77 -1.17 -3.06 -5.83
N ARG A 78 -1.92 -3.51 -6.84
CA ARG A 78 -3.38 -3.62 -6.76
C ARG A 78 -3.79 -4.57 -5.63
N GLY A 79 -3.16 -5.74 -5.55
CA GLY A 79 -3.44 -6.73 -4.50
C GLY A 79 -3.09 -6.21 -3.10
N ALA A 80 -1.94 -5.56 -2.94
CA ALA A 80 -1.53 -5.00 -1.65
C ALA A 80 -2.45 -3.85 -1.20
N ALA A 81 -2.83 -2.96 -2.12
CA ALA A 81 -3.77 -1.86 -1.86
C ALA A 81 -5.16 -2.40 -1.45
N TYR A 82 -5.67 -3.40 -2.17
CA TYR A 82 -6.91 -4.09 -1.84
C TYR A 82 -6.86 -4.69 -0.43
N CYS A 83 -5.82 -5.45 -0.12
CA CYS A 83 -5.65 -6.07 1.20
C CYS A 83 -5.64 -5.02 2.31
N PHE A 84 -4.91 -3.91 2.13
CA PHE A 84 -4.87 -2.86 3.14
C PHE A 84 -6.23 -2.16 3.31
N ALA A 85 -6.92 -1.82 2.21
CA ALA A 85 -8.26 -1.23 2.26
C ALA A 85 -9.31 -2.13 2.91
N ALA A 86 -9.26 -3.44 2.61
CA ALA A 86 -10.12 -4.44 3.22
C ALA A 86 -9.89 -4.52 4.74
N ARG A 87 -8.63 -4.53 5.20
CA ARG A 87 -8.30 -4.56 6.64
C ARG A 87 -8.74 -3.29 7.37
N LEU A 88 -8.65 -2.12 6.74
CA LEU A 88 -9.18 -0.87 7.29
C LEU A 88 -10.71 -0.92 7.41
N THR A 89 -11.39 -1.42 6.38
CA THR A 89 -12.86 -1.59 6.40
C THR A 89 -13.30 -2.55 7.51
N GLU A 90 -12.57 -3.67 7.69
CA GLU A 90 -12.81 -4.59 8.81
C GLU A 90 -12.64 -3.89 10.17
N ALA A 91 -11.57 -3.10 10.34
CA ALA A 91 -11.31 -2.38 11.59
C ALA A 91 -12.41 -1.36 11.92
N VAL A 92 -12.93 -0.64 10.92
CA VAL A 92 -14.06 0.30 11.09
C VAL A 92 -15.32 -0.41 11.57
N ARG A 93 -15.61 -1.60 11.02
CA ARG A 93 -16.81 -2.39 11.34
C ARG A 93 -16.75 -3.08 12.71
N GLY A 94 -15.72 -2.81 13.52
CA GLY A 94 -15.47 -3.51 14.77
C GLY A 94 -15.00 -4.96 14.56
N GLY A 95 -14.60 -5.31 13.34
CA GLY A 95 -13.95 -6.57 13.04
C GLY A 95 -12.64 -6.68 13.81
N THR A 96 -12.39 -7.85 14.38
CA THR A 96 -11.20 -8.17 15.20
C THR A 96 -9.91 -8.25 14.38
N SER A 97 -9.76 -7.42 13.33
CA SER A 97 -8.48 -7.28 12.63
C SER A 97 -7.50 -6.64 13.60
N HIS A 98 -6.83 -7.52 14.36
CA HIS A 98 -5.84 -7.19 15.36
C HIS A 98 -4.83 -6.21 14.74
N GLY A 99 -4.49 -5.14 15.47
CA GLY A 99 -3.51 -4.14 15.02
C GLY A 99 -2.29 -4.71 14.28
N PRO A 100 -1.71 -5.86 14.70
CA PRO A 100 -0.69 -6.58 13.93
C PRO A 100 -1.04 -6.88 12.46
N VAL A 101 -2.24 -7.39 12.15
CA VAL A 101 -2.66 -7.75 10.79
C VAL A 101 -2.77 -6.51 9.90
N LEU A 102 -3.33 -5.42 10.44
CA LEU A 102 -3.38 -4.14 9.75
C LEU A 102 -1.96 -3.63 9.43
N ARG A 103 -1.06 -3.67 10.41
CA ARG A 103 0.34 -3.25 10.24
C ARG A 103 1.09 -4.08 9.21
N VAL A 104 0.85 -5.39 9.15
CA VAL A 104 1.42 -6.26 8.11
C VAL A 104 0.93 -5.85 6.72
N SER A 105 -0.39 -5.66 6.55
CA SER A 105 -0.95 -5.24 5.25
C SER A 105 -0.45 -3.84 4.83
N GLN A 106 -0.30 -2.93 5.79
CA GLN A 106 0.24 -1.60 5.57
C GLN A 106 1.71 -1.66 5.13
N ALA A 107 2.54 -2.47 5.78
CA ALA A 107 3.95 -2.62 5.42
C ALA A 107 4.11 -3.21 4.00
N GLN A 108 3.34 -4.25 3.67
CA GLN A 108 3.32 -4.85 2.33
C GLN A 108 2.91 -3.82 1.25
N PHE A 109 1.89 -3.01 1.52
CA PHE A 109 1.51 -1.93 0.62
C PHE A 109 2.64 -0.94 0.38
N PHE A 110 3.34 -0.49 1.43
CA PHE A 110 4.45 0.45 1.29
C PHE A 110 5.62 -0.12 0.49
N ASP A 111 5.97 -1.39 0.72
CA ASP A 111 7.06 -2.03 0.00
C ASP A 111 6.75 -2.14 -1.49
N VAL A 112 5.55 -2.60 -1.84
CA VAL A 112 5.15 -2.74 -3.25
C VAL A 112 4.97 -1.39 -3.94
N ALA A 113 4.41 -0.39 -3.24
CA ALA A 113 4.25 0.96 -3.79
C ALA A 113 5.62 1.61 -4.05
N TYR A 114 6.62 1.36 -3.18
CA TYR A 114 7.98 1.84 -3.39
C TYR A 114 8.63 1.17 -4.62
N ASP A 115 8.49 -0.14 -4.75
CA ASP A 115 9.03 -0.90 -5.87
C ASP A 115 8.43 -0.47 -7.21
N ASP A 116 7.12 -0.20 -7.26
CA ASP A 116 6.42 0.23 -8.48
C ASP A 116 6.79 1.67 -8.88
N MET A 117 6.99 2.57 -7.92
CA MET A 117 7.41 3.94 -8.19
C MET A 117 8.91 4.07 -8.54
N TRP A 118 9.77 3.18 -8.03
CA TRP A 118 11.23 3.19 -8.25
C TRP A 118 11.78 1.84 -8.75
N PRO A 119 11.34 1.37 -9.93
CA PRO A 119 11.78 0.09 -10.47
C PRO A 119 13.30 0.08 -10.68
N GLY A 120 13.97 -0.94 -10.13
CA GLY A 120 15.42 -1.12 -10.24
C GLY A 120 16.27 -0.52 -9.11
N ARG A 121 15.68 0.27 -8.20
CA ARG A 121 16.34 0.56 -6.92
C ARG A 121 15.98 -0.53 -5.91
N ARG A 122 16.74 -1.62 -5.91
CA ARG A 122 16.63 -2.60 -4.82
C ARG A 122 16.90 -1.89 -3.50
N ARG A 123 15.94 -1.91 -2.59
CA ARG A 123 16.19 -1.64 -1.17
C ARG A 123 17.33 -2.58 -0.75
N PRO A 124 18.35 -2.12 0.00
CA PRO A 124 19.24 -3.08 0.65
C PRO A 124 18.34 -3.96 1.50
N ALA A 125 18.23 -5.23 1.14
CA ALA A 125 17.51 -6.20 1.95
C ALA A 125 18.16 -6.13 3.33
N GLY A 126 17.41 -5.63 4.33
CA GLY A 126 17.88 -5.70 5.70
C GLY A 126 18.20 -7.15 6.01
N ASP A 127 19.38 -7.38 6.59
CA ASP A 127 19.91 -8.66 7.07
C ASP A 127 18.90 -9.41 7.95
N GLY A 128 17.93 -10.09 7.34
CA GLY A 128 16.82 -10.73 8.06
C GLY A 128 16.48 -12.15 7.61
N ALA A 129 17.14 -12.68 6.59
CA ALA A 129 16.86 -14.03 6.09
C ALA A 129 18.11 -14.72 5.53
N ALA A 130 19.16 -14.78 6.34
CA ALA A 130 20.23 -15.76 6.18
C ALA A 130 20.66 -16.29 7.54
N VAL A 131 19.72 -16.85 8.32
CA VAL A 131 20.09 -17.94 9.23
C VAL A 131 20.47 -19.11 8.33
N ARG A 132 21.75 -19.13 7.97
CA ARG A 132 22.40 -20.27 7.35
C ARG A 132 22.34 -21.40 8.38
N ALA A 133 21.40 -22.32 8.20
CA ALA A 133 21.33 -23.52 9.02
C ALA A 133 22.71 -24.22 9.00
N PRO A 134 23.35 -24.50 10.15
CA PRO A 134 24.57 -25.28 10.15
C PRO A 134 24.25 -26.70 9.70
N ALA A 135 25.02 -27.18 8.72
CA ALA A 135 24.91 -28.53 8.17
C ALA A 135 25.04 -29.58 9.30
N PRO A 136 24.27 -30.70 9.24
CA PRO A 136 24.41 -31.76 10.22
C PRO A 136 25.80 -32.40 10.09
N ARG A 137 26.55 -32.38 11.20
CA ARG A 137 27.81 -33.14 11.34
C ARG A 137 27.47 -34.63 11.25
N ALA A 138 28.01 -35.31 10.24
CA ALA A 138 28.13 -36.76 10.27
C ALA A 138 29.11 -37.14 11.39
N VAL A 139 28.65 -37.98 12.32
CA VAL A 139 29.49 -38.60 13.34
C VAL A 139 29.93 -39.96 12.80
N PRO A 140 31.23 -40.31 12.85
CA PRO A 140 31.73 -41.63 12.46
C PRO A 140 31.34 -42.74 13.44
#